data_AF-K2NFW0-F1
#
_entry.id   AF-K2NFW0-F1
#
_cell.length_a   1.000
_cell.length_b   1.000
_cell.length_c   1.000
_cell.angle_alpha   90.00
_cell.angle_beta   90.00
_cell.angle_gamma   90.00
#
_symmetry.space_group_name_H-M   'P 1'
#
loop_
_entity.id
_entity.type
_entity.pdbx_description
1 polymer ?
#
loop_
_entity_poly.entity_id
_entity_poly.type
_entity_poly.pdbx_seq_one_letter_code
_entity_poly.pdbx_strand_id
1 'polypeptide(L)'
;MLVSCDKTDKGCSGGRMNGAFEWIVEENNGAVYTERSYPYRSCFGITPPCIKFLRKVGATITGYVDLPDDEKGIAVLLANKGPLSAVIDFASWRFYTGGVMTSCVSKKPGHGVLLVGYNDSAPVPYWIIKNSWTTLWGEEGYIRIAKGSNQCLVKEEASSAVIGSPGPTPEPTTTTTTSAPGPSPSYFVQMSCTDAACSVGCENVTFPTVSVS
;
A
#
# COMPACT_ATOMS: atom_id res chain seq x y z
N MET A 1 3.01 -13.29 -3.36
CA MET A 1 2.37 -13.50 -4.67
C MET A 1 3.13 -12.79 -5.79
N LEU A 2 3.04 -11.46 -5.88
CA LEU A 2 3.64 -10.67 -6.98
C LEU A 2 5.11 -10.99 -7.21
N VAL A 3 5.96 -10.82 -6.18
CA VAL A 3 7.42 -11.05 -6.28
C VAL A 3 7.81 -12.37 -6.97
N SER A 4 7.06 -13.45 -6.75
CA SER A 4 7.34 -14.77 -7.34
C SER A 4 6.66 -15.02 -8.68
N CYS A 5 5.43 -14.54 -8.83
CA CYS A 5 4.50 -14.98 -9.86
C CYS A 5 4.32 -13.99 -11.00
N ASP A 6 4.46 -12.70 -10.72
CA ASP A 6 4.49 -11.68 -11.74
C ASP A 6 5.81 -11.78 -12.51
N LYS A 7 5.71 -12.02 -13.82
CA LYS A 7 6.84 -12.12 -14.75
C LYS A 7 6.97 -10.88 -15.64
N THR A 8 6.01 -9.96 -15.58
CA THR A 8 6.10 -8.63 -16.17
C THR A 8 7.08 -7.79 -15.35
N ASP A 9 6.99 -7.89 -14.02
CA ASP A 9 7.97 -7.33 -13.08
C ASP A 9 9.15 -8.27 -12.79
N LYS A 10 10.17 -7.76 -12.08
CA LYS A 10 11.48 -8.42 -11.94
C LYS A 10 11.76 -8.93 -10.53
N GLY A 11 10.71 -9.29 -9.78
CA GLY A 11 10.83 -9.80 -8.42
C GLY A 11 11.62 -8.85 -7.51
N CYS A 12 12.69 -9.34 -6.88
CA CYS A 12 13.55 -8.53 -6.01
C CYS A 12 14.38 -7.44 -6.74
N SER A 13 14.43 -7.46 -8.07
CA SER A 13 15.16 -6.48 -8.88
C SER A 13 14.31 -5.25 -9.26
N GLY A 14 13.09 -5.15 -8.72
CA GLY A 14 12.18 -4.02 -8.92
C GLY A 14 10.99 -4.34 -9.82
N GLY A 15 10.06 -3.39 -9.88
CA GLY A 15 8.82 -3.50 -10.64
C GLY A 15 8.05 -2.18 -10.63
N ARG A 16 6.87 -2.17 -11.25
CA ARG A 16 5.96 -1.02 -11.29
C ARG A 16 4.58 -1.42 -10.78
N MET A 17 3.96 -0.58 -9.96
CA MET A 17 2.62 -0.86 -9.41
C MET A 17 1.59 -1.10 -10.50
N ASN A 18 1.66 -0.37 -11.62
CA ASN A 18 0.75 -0.53 -12.74
C ASN A 18 0.92 -1.89 -13.43
N GLY A 19 2.17 -2.33 -13.65
CA GLY A 19 2.46 -3.67 -14.19
C GLY A 19 1.95 -4.77 -13.26
N ALA A 20 2.11 -4.59 -11.94
CA ALA A 20 1.54 -5.51 -10.97
C ALA A 20 0.00 -5.54 -10.98
N PHE A 21 -0.68 -4.39 -11.14
CA PHE A 21 -2.14 -4.36 -11.25
C PHE A 21 -2.63 -5.05 -12.53
N GLU A 22 -2.00 -4.75 -13.66
CA GLU A 22 -2.26 -5.38 -14.96
C GLU A 22 -2.08 -6.90 -14.86
N TRP A 23 -0.94 -7.36 -14.32
CA TRP A 23 -0.69 -8.78 -14.10
C TRP A 23 -1.76 -9.46 -13.22
N ILE A 24 -2.19 -8.82 -12.14
CA ILE A 24 -3.24 -9.38 -11.28
C ILE A 24 -4.53 -9.59 -12.07
N VAL A 25 -4.95 -8.58 -12.84
CA VAL A 25 -6.20 -8.62 -13.61
C VAL A 25 -6.11 -9.64 -14.73
N GLU A 26 -5.06 -9.57 -15.54
CA GLU A 26 -4.96 -10.32 -16.80
C GLU A 26 -4.46 -11.76 -16.59
N GLU A 27 -3.45 -11.97 -15.74
CA GLU A 27 -2.79 -13.27 -15.58
C GLU A 27 -3.16 -14.02 -14.30
N ASN A 28 -3.80 -13.33 -13.35
CA ASN A 28 -4.25 -13.94 -12.09
C ASN A 28 -5.75 -13.79 -11.85
N ASN A 29 -6.52 -13.52 -12.92
CA ASN A 29 -7.99 -13.44 -12.90
C ASN A 29 -8.54 -12.44 -11.85
N GLY A 30 -7.82 -11.34 -11.63
CA GLY A 30 -8.13 -10.33 -10.62
C GLY A 30 -7.81 -10.77 -9.18
N ALA A 31 -7.38 -12.00 -8.94
CA ALA A 31 -7.24 -12.55 -7.60
C ALA A 31 -6.00 -12.03 -6.88
N VAL A 32 -6.16 -11.64 -5.61
CA VAL A 32 -5.07 -11.32 -4.70
C VAL A 32 -5.09 -12.32 -3.55
N TYR A 33 -4.03 -13.11 -3.39
CA TYR A 33 -3.95 -14.11 -2.33
C TYR A 33 -3.73 -13.48 -0.96
N THR A 34 -4.39 -14.03 0.06
CA THR A 34 -4.14 -13.66 1.46
C THR A 34 -2.69 -13.96 1.84
N GLU A 35 -2.08 -13.07 2.63
CA GLU A 35 -0.73 -13.25 3.14
C GLU A 35 -0.56 -14.56 3.93
N ARG A 36 -1.56 -14.94 4.75
CA ARG A 36 -1.55 -16.23 5.46
C ARG A 36 -1.44 -17.43 4.51
N SER A 37 -2.11 -17.37 3.36
CA SER A 37 -2.07 -18.46 2.37
C SER A 37 -0.87 -18.39 1.44
N TYR A 38 -0.21 -17.24 1.30
CA TYR A 38 0.98 -17.03 0.48
C TYR A 38 1.93 -16.04 1.19
N PRO A 39 2.66 -16.48 2.21
CA PRO A 39 3.49 -15.60 3.04
C PRO A 39 4.65 -15.02 2.23
N TYR A 40 5.11 -13.84 2.65
CA TYR A 40 6.32 -13.23 2.11
C TYR A 40 7.52 -14.13 2.44
N ARG A 41 8.42 -14.34 1.47
CA ARG A 41 9.59 -15.23 1.58
C ARG A 41 10.85 -14.69 0.88
N SER A 42 10.86 -13.39 0.59
CA SER A 42 11.91 -12.74 -0.20
C SER A 42 12.79 -11.79 0.62
N CYS A 43 12.82 -11.97 1.94
CA CYS A 43 13.55 -11.16 2.91
C CYS A 43 15.07 -11.02 2.59
N PHE A 44 15.67 -12.00 1.89
CA PHE A 44 17.09 -11.98 1.50
C PHE A 44 17.34 -11.66 0.02
N GLY A 45 16.36 -11.06 -0.67
CA GLY A 45 16.49 -10.79 -2.11
C GLY A 45 16.36 -12.03 -2.99
N ILE A 46 16.02 -13.19 -2.43
CA ILE A 46 15.73 -14.41 -3.20
C ILE A 46 14.26 -14.40 -3.62
N THR A 47 14.00 -14.67 -4.89
CA THR A 47 12.65 -14.84 -5.42
C THR A 47 12.31 -16.33 -5.47
N PRO A 48 11.49 -16.87 -4.55
CA PRO A 48 11.12 -18.28 -4.60
C PRO A 48 10.21 -18.56 -5.81
N PRO A 49 10.11 -19.83 -6.26
CA PRO A 49 9.24 -20.21 -7.36
C PRO A 49 7.77 -19.76 -7.14
N CYS A 50 7.08 -19.46 -8.23
CA CYS A 50 5.66 -19.17 -8.18
C CYS A 50 4.87 -20.43 -7.84
N ILE A 51 3.94 -20.31 -6.88
CA ILE A 51 3.07 -21.42 -6.48
C ILE A 51 1.63 -20.92 -6.41
N LYS A 52 0.83 -21.16 -7.46
CA LYS A 52 -0.58 -20.74 -7.54
C LYS A 52 -1.58 -21.73 -6.93
N PHE A 53 -1.20 -23.00 -6.70
CA PHE A 53 -2.11 -24.00 -6.10
C PHE A 53 -2.28 -23.81 -4.59
N LEU A 54 -3.44 -24.25 -4.05
CA LEU A 54 -3.78 -24.19 -2.62
C LEU A 54 -3.66 -22.78 -1.99
N ARG A 55 -4.03 -21.74 -2.75
CA ARG A 55 -4.03 -20.34 -2.28
C ARG A 55 -5.46 -19.87 -1.98
N LYS A 56 -5.59 -19.01 -0.96
CA LYS A 56 -6.86 -18.40 -0.59
C LYS A 56 -6.92 -16.98 -1.14
N VAL A 57 -7.91 -16.70 -1.98
CA VAL A 57 -8.18 -15.35 -2.48
C VAL A 57 -8.69 -14.49 -1.32
N GLY A 58 -8.05 -13.35 -1.09
CA GLY A 58 -8.39 -12.37 -0.05
C GLY A 58 -9.08 -11.13 -0.61
N ALA A 59 -8.80 -10.78 -1.86
CA ALA A 59 -9.46 -9.70 -2.58
C ALA A 59 -9.48 -10.00 -4.08
N THR A 60 -10.38 -9.33 -4.80
CA THR A 60 -10.44 -9.36 -6.26
C THR A 60 -10.48 -7.94 -6.80
N ILE A 61 -9.63 -7.65 -7.78
CA ILE A 61 -9.60 -6.37 -8.49
C ILE A 61 -10.00 -6.59 -9.95
N THR A 62 -10.62 -5.59 -10.55
CA THR A 62 -11.10 -5.63 -11.94
C THR A 62 -10.32 -4.68 -12.86
N GLY A 63 -9.40 -3.91 -12.30
CA GLY A 63 -8.64 -2.90 -13.03
C GLY A 63 -7.83 -2.05 -12.07
N TYR A 64 -7.26 -0.98 -12.61
CA TYR A 64 -6.62 0.09 -11.87
C TYR A 64 -6.87 1.43 -12.57
N VAL A 65 -6.61 2.52 -11.87
CA VAL A 65 -6.66 3.87 -12.40
C VAL A 65 -5.35 4.57 -12.11
N ASP A 66 -4.83 5.27 -13.11
CA ASP A 66 -3.77 6.26 -12.94
C ASP A 66 -4.39 7.61 -12.60
N LEU A 67 -3.76 8.31 -11.66
CA LEU A 67 -4.18 9.63 -11.25
C LEU A 67 -3.40 10.69 -12.03
N PRO A 68 -4.01 11.84 -12.32
CA PRO A 68 -3.27 13.00 -12.82
C PRO A 68 -2.20 13.46 -11.82
N ASP A 69 -1.15 14.10 -12.34
CA ASP A 69 -0.03 14.65 -11.57
C ASP A 69 -0.40 15.93 -10.79
N ASP A 70 -1.45 15.84 -9.97
CA ASP A 70 -2.02 16.92 -9.18
C ASP A 70 -2.24 16.46 -7.73
N GLU A 71 -1.48 17.05 -6.80
CA GLU A 71 -1.57 16.77 -5.36
C GLU A 71 -2.98 17.03 -4.80
N LYS A 72 -3.76 17.95 -5.37
CA LYS A 72 -5.14 18.21 -4.93
C LYS A 72 -6.07 17.07 -5.37
N GLY A 73 -6.02 16.67 -6.63
CA GLY A 73 -6.76 15.53 -7.16
C GLY A 73 -6.43 14.23 -6.43
N ILE A 74 -5.15 13.99 -6.14
CA ILE A 74 -4.69 12.85 -5.33
C ILE A 74 -5.30 12.91 -3.92
N ALA A 75 -5.29 14.07 -3.26
CA ALA A 75 -5.87 14.23 -1.92
C ALA A 75 -7.38 13.93 -1.92
N VAL A 76 -8.10 14.45 -2.91
CA VAL A 76 -9.54 14.21 -3.08
C VAL A 76 -9.83 12.74 -3.30
N LEU A 77 -9.07 12.04 -4.15
CA LEU A 77 -9.30 10.62 -4.37
C LEU A 77 -8.96 9.80 -3.12
N LEU A 78 -7.85 10.12 -2.45
CA LEU A 78 -7.44 9.47 -1.21
C LEU A 78 -8.53 9.57 -0.13
N ALA A 79 -9.10 10.77 0.07
CA ALA A 79 -10.16 11.01 1.04
C ALA A 79 -11.44 10.21 0.73
N ASN A 80 -11.76 10.03 -0.56
CA ASN A 80 -13.02 9.40 -0.99
C ASN A 80 -12.92 7.89 -1.23
N LYS A 81 -11.73 7.37 -1.58
CA LYS A 81 -11.53 6.00 -2.03
C LYS A 81 -10.54 5.21 -1.17
N GLY A 82 -9.78 5.89 -0.31
CA GLY A 82 -8.79 5.28 0.57
C GLY A 82 -7.37 5.33 -0.01
N PRO A 83 -6.44 4.53 0.55
CA PRO A 83 -5.02 4.60 0.25
C PRO A 83 -4.67 4.42 -1.23
N LEU A 84 -3.63 5.13 -1.67
CA LEU A 84 -3.17 5.17 -3.07
C LEU A 84 -1.70 4.75 -3.16
N SER A 85 -1.35 3.96 -4.18
CA SER A 85 0.04 3.68 -4.50
C SER A 85 0.69 4.92 -5.10
N ALA A 86 1.95 5.20 -4.75
CA ALA A 86 2.74 6.29 -5.33
C ALA A 86 4.21 5.88 -5.51
N VAL A 87 4.89 6.47 -6.49
CA VAL A 87 6.35 6.40 -6.61
C VAL A 87 6.96 7.68 -6.05
N ILE A 88 8.06 7.55 -5.32
CA ILE A 88 8.83 8.68 -4.78
C ILE A 88 10.32 8.56 -5.08
N ASP A 89 11.03 9.68 -5.01
CA ASP A 89 12.47 9.75 -4.80
C ASP A 89 12.78 9.61 -3.30
N PHE A 90 13.54 8.57 -2.95
CA PHE A 90 13.80 8.20 -1.56
C PHE A 90 15.22 8.57 -1.11
N ALA A 91 15.99 9.34 -1.90
CA ALA A 91 17.39 9.63 -1.57
C ALA A 91 17.56 10.33 -0.21
N SER A 92 16.56 11.14 0.20
CA SER A 92 16.54 11.81 1.51
C SER A 92 16.04 10.93 2.67
N TRP A 93 15.50 9.74 2.41
CA TRP A 93 14.74 8.97 3.41
C TRP A 93 15.62 8.15 4.37
N ARG A 94 16.88 7.89 4.00
CA ARG A 94 17.81 7.06 4.78
C ARG A 94 17.97 7.55 6.23
N PHE A 95 17.95 8.86 6.45
CA PHE A 95 18.19 9.49 7.76
C PHE A 95 16.92 10.05 8.40
N TYR A 96 15.75 9.76 7.85
CA TYR A 96 14.49 10.23 8.42
C TYR A 96 14.19 9.52 9.75
N THR A 97 13.95 10.30 10.79
CA THR A 97 13.62 9.81 12.14
C THR A 97 12.29 10.36 12.67
N GLY A 98 11.67 11.32 11.99
CA GLY A 98 10.40 11.93 12.39
C GLY A 98 10.23 13.37 11.92
N GLY A 99 9.02 13.90 12.09
CA GLY A 99 8.65 15.27 11.68
C GLY A 99 8.20 15.38 10.22
N VAL A 100 7.89 16.59 9.77
CA VAL A 100 7.51 16.85 8.37
C VAL A 100 8.77 17.19 7.57
N MET A 101 9.12 16.34 6.61
CA MET A 101 10.24 16.60 5.69
C MET A 101 9.84 17.66 4.66
N THR A 102 10.55 18.78 4.64
CA THR A 102 10.29 19.92 3.75
C THR A 102 11.32 20.08 2.62
N SER A 103 12.38 19.27 2.63
CA SER A 103 13.48 19.35 1.66
C SER A 103 13.91 17.96 1.21
N CYS A 104 13.02 17.31 0.47
CA CYS A 104 13.28 16.03 -0.16
C CYS A 104 14.01 16.22 -1.49
N VAL A 105 15.04 15.41 -1.73
CA VAL A 105 15.60 15.27 -3.08
C VAL A 105 14.48 14.78 -4.00
N SER A 106 14.26 15.50 -5.10
CA SER A 106 13.12 15.30 -6.01
C SER A 106 13.63 15.27 -7.45
N LYS A 107 14.48 14.28 -7.78
CA LYS A 107 15.17 14.22 -9.09
C LYS A 107 14.86 12.94 -9.86
N LYS A 108 14.75 11.80 -9.17
CA LYS A 108 14.58 10.51 -9.83
C LYS A 108 13.62 9.62 -9.02
N PRO A 109 12.43 9.30 -9.53
CA PRO A 109 11.54 8.34 -8.88
C PRO A 109 12.20 6.95 -8.85
N GLY A 110 12.00 6.22 -7.75
CA GLY A 110 12.64 4.90 -7.61
C GLY A 110 12.16 4.03 -6.46
N HIS A 111 11.19 4.46 -5.66
CA HIS A 111 10.65 3.68 -4.55
C HIS A 111 9.12 3.74 -4.50
N GLY A 112 8.48 2.58 -4.42
CA GLY A 112 7.03 2.46 -4.32
C GLY A 112 6.57 2.52 -2.87
N VAL A 113 5.59 3.36 -2.59
CA VAL A 113 5.02 3.62 -1.26
C VAL A 113 3.51 3.74 -1.32
N LEU A 114 2.87 3.85 -0.15
CA LEU A 114 1.42 3.99 -0.04
C LEU A 114 1.06 5.30 0.67
N LEU A 115 0.35 6.19 -0.03
CA LEU A 115 -0.29 7.36 0.57
C LEU A 115 -1.48 6.89 1.39
N VAL A 116 -1.55 7.28 2.67
CA VAL A 116 -2.62 6.84 3.58
C VAL A 116 -3.40 7.99 4.23
N GLY A 117 -2.90 9.22 4.13
CA GLY A 117 -3.55 10.40 4.69
C GLY A 117 -2.85 11.69 4.29
N TYR A 118 -3.44 12.82 4.65
CA TYR A 118 -2.82 14.15 4.60
C TYR A 118 -3.39 15.03 5.71
N ASN A 119 -2.78 16.18 5.95
CA ASN A 119 -3.31 17.20 6.83
C ASN A 119 -3.00 18.59 6.25
N ASP A 120 -4.03 19.29 5.79
CA ASP A 120 -3.92 20.65 5.24
C ASP A 120 -4.04 21.75 6.31
N SER A 121 -4.49 21.41 7.51
CA SER A 121 -4.68 22.34 8.64
C SER A 121 -3.41 22.54 9.48
N ALA A 122 -2.38 21.73 9.25
CA ALA A 122 -1.11 21.84 9.95
C ALA A 122 -0.34 23.10 9.50
N PRO A 123 0.54 23.68 10.36
CA PRO A 123 1.38 24.82 9.97
C PRO A 123 2.22 24.57 8.72
N VAL A 124 2.63 23.31 8.51
CA VAL A 124 3.18 22.82 7.26
C VAL A 124 2.27 21.69 6.79
N PRO A 125 1.45 21.89 5.75
CA PRO A 125 0.64 20.82 5.19
C PRO A 125 1.50 19.61 4.80
N TYR A 126 1.01 18.39 5.06
CA TYR A 126 1.81 17.18 4.83
C TYR A 126 0.98 16.00 4.33
N TRP A 127 1.66 15.10 3.61
CA TRP A 127 1.22 13.73 3.33
C TRP A 127 1.62 12.80 4.48
N ILE A 128 0.83 11.75 4.71
CA ILE A 128 1.18 10.62 5.57
C ILE A 128 1.42 9.42 4.66
N ILE A 129 2.64 8.89 4.68
CA ILE A 129 3.08 7.87 3.74
C ILE A 129 3.55 6.65 4.51
N LYS A 130 2.97 5.49 4.18
CA LYS A 130 3.42 4.20 4.70
C LYS A 130 4.60 3.69 3.88
N ASN A 131 5.67 3.30 4.57
CA ASN A 131 6.82 2.67 3.96
C ASN A 131 6.83 1.13 4.22
N SER A 132 7.83 0.44 3.67
CA SER A 132 8.04 -1.01 3.80
C SER A 132 9.31 -1.37 4.57
N TRP A 133 9.86 -0.43 5.36
CA TRP A 133 11.14 -0.59 6.08
C TRP A 133 10.98 -0.83 7.59
N THR A 134 10.09 -1.76 7.96
CA THR A 134 9.75 -2.07 9.35
C THR A 134 9.13 -0.89 10.13
N THR A 135 8.65 -1.13 11.35
CA THR A 135 8.16 -0.06 12.24
C THR A 135 9.29 0.72 12.90
N LEU A 136 10.51 0.18 12.93
CA LEU A 136 11.67 0.83 13.56
C LEU A 136 12.18 2.04 12.78
N TRP A 137 11.72 2.22 11.54
CA TRP A 137 12.11 3.35 10.69
C TRP A 137 11.06 4.46 10.75
N GLY A 138 11.52 5.72 10.84
CA GLY A 138 10.65 6.89 10.79
C GLY A 138 9.65 6.95 11.96
N GLU A 139 8.41 7.32 11.65
CA GLU A 139 7.31 7.40 12.61
C GLU A 139 6.53 6.08 12.59
N GLU A 140 7.01 5.05 13.28
CA GLU A 140 6.40 3.71 13.32
C GLU A 140 6.22 3.08 11.92
N GLY A 141 7.20 3.26 11.03
CA GLY A 141 7.18 2.80 9.64
C GLY A 141 6.57 3.80 8.65
N TYR A 142 6.19 4.99 9.12
CA TYR A 142 5.66 6.07 8.29
C TYR A 142 6.64 7.24 8.16
N ILE A 143 6.34 8.09 7.18
CA ILE A 143 6.97 9.39 7.00
C ILE A 143 5.91 10.44 6.67
N ARG A 144 6.16 11.66 7.15
CA ARG A 144 5.45 12.85 6.70
C ARG A 144 6.34 13.70 5.80
N ILE A 145 5.85 14.01 4.60
CA ILE A 145 6.51 14.93 3.67
C ILE A 145 5.60 16.11 3.39
N ALA A 146 6.17 17.30 3.16
CA ALA A 146 5.37 18.49 2.90
C ALA A 146 4.54 18.35 1.63
N LYS A 147 3.26 18.74 1.71
CA LYS A 147 2.27 18.68 0.63
C LYS A 147 2.18 20.04 -0.08
N GLY A 148 1.99 20.01 -1.39
CA GLY A 148 1.80 21.19 -2.24
C GLY A 148 3.07 21.73 -2.92
N SER A 149 4.19 21.02 -2.79
CA SER A 149 5.46 21.37 -3.45
C SER A 149 6.10 20.18 -4.19
N ASN A 150 5.32 19.14 -4.48
CA ASN A 150 5.76 17.91 -5.11
C ASN A 150 7.03 17.30 -4.47
N GLN A 151 7.08 17.31 -3.13
CA GLN A 151 8.21 16.72 -2.41
C GLN A 151 8.39 15.27 -2.83
N CYS A 152 9.65 14.90 -3.08
CA CYS A 152 10.03 13.55 -3.50
C CYS A 152 9.37 13.09 -4.82
N LEU A 153 8.83 14.00 -5.65
CA LEU A 153 8.07 13.66 -6.86
C LEU A 153 6.78 12.85 -6.59
N VAL A 154 6.19 13.02 -5.41
CA VAL A 154 5.06 12.19 -4.91
C VAL A 154 3.84 12.17 -5.83
N LYS A 155 3.64 13.18 -6.68
CA LYS A 155 2.45 13.27 -7.54
C LYS A 155 2.61 12.60 -8.90
N GLU A 156 3.83 12.24 -9.33
CA GLU A 156 4.13 11.91 -10.74
C GLU A 156 3.68 10.50 -11.17
N GLU A 157 3.53 9.55 -10.24
CA GLU A 157 3.11 8.18 -10.56
C GLU A 157 2.22 7.63 -9.44
N ALA A 158 1.02 8.23 -9.30
CA ALA A 158 0.00 7.77 -8.35
C ALA A 158 -1.04 6.88 -9.05
N SER A 159 -1.37 5.74 -8.44
CA SER A 159 -2.36 4.81 -8.98
C SER A 159 -3.14 4.06 -7.90
N SER A 160 -4.31 3.54 -8.26
CA SER A 160 -5.17 2.77 -7.37
C SER A 160 -5.79 1.59 -8.08
N ALA A 161 -5.86 0.45 -7.39
CA ALA A 161 -6.68 -0.67 -7.86
C ALA A 161 -8.18 -0.31 -7.83
N VAL A 162 -8.94 -0.92 -8.73
CA VAL A 162 -10.40 -0.92 -8.72
C VAL A 162 -10.87 -2.26 -8.19
N ILE A 163 -11.53 -2.24 -7.03
CA ILE A 163 -12.08 -3.45 -6.39
C ILE A 163 -13.30 -3.91 -7.18
N GLY A 164 -13.36 -5.19 -7.51
CA GLY A 164 -14.56 -5.78 -8.12
C GLY A 164 -15.72 -5.82 -7.12
N SER A 165 -16.95 -5.61 -7.57
CA SER A 165 -18.13 -5.83 -6.72
C SER A 165 -18.09 -7.23 -6.10
N PRO A 166 -18.52 -7.41 -4.82
CA PRO A 166 -18.64 -8.75 -4.27
C PRO A 166 -19.55 -9.59 -5.19
N GLY A 167 -19.10 -10.78 -5.59
CA GLY A 167 -20.02 -11.78 -6.14
C GLY A 167 -21.14 -12.05 -5.12
N PRO A 168 -22.30 -12.60 -5.55
CA PRO A 168 -23.42 -12.85 -4.64
C PRO A 168 -22.93 -13.70 -3.46
N THR A 169 -22.93 -13.10 -2.28
CA THR A 169 -22.64 -13.80 -1.03
C THR A 169 -23.83 -14.71 -0.74
N PRO A 170 -23.65 -15.99 -0.36
CA PRO A 170 -24.77 -16.80 0.10
C PRO A 170 -25.40 -16.12 1.32
N GLU A 171 -26.70 -15.88 1.21
CA GLU A 171 -27.54 -15.16 2.16
C GLU A 171 -27.43 -15.76 3.58
N PRO A 172 -27.04 -14.98 4.60
CA PRO A 172 -27.29 -15.34 5.99
C PRO A 172 -28.72 -14.95 6.34
N THR A 173 -29.53 -15.95 6.65
CA THR A 173 -30.86 -15.76 7.25
C THR A 173 -30.72 -15.04 8.60
N THR A 174 -31.76 -14.25 8.89
CA THR A 174 -32.20 -13.69 10.19
C THR A 174 -31.78 -12.26 10.55
N THR A 175 -32.83 -11.42 10.57
CA THR A 175 -32.95 -10.03 10.98
C THR A 175 -32.52 -9.81 12.43
N THR A 176 -31.59 -8.88 12.66
CA THR A 176 -31.51 -8.15 13.93
C THR A 176 -31.11 -6.71 13.65
N THR A 177 -32.02 -5.77 13.93
CA THR A 177 -31.79 -4.33 13.90
C THR A 177 -30.67 -3.95 14.85
N THR A 178 -29.55 -3.48 14.31
CA THR A 178 -28.49 -2.83 15.08
C THR A 178 -28.15 -1.50 14.40
N SER A 179 -28.19 -0.44 15.17
CA SER A 179 -27.77 0.92 14.81
C SER A 179 -26.41 0.95 14.09
N ALA A 180 -26.26 1.88 13.15
CA ALA A 180 -25.03 2.11 12.41
C ALA A 180 -23.83 2.26 13.38
N PRO A 181 -22.76 1.46 13.23
CA PRO A 181 -21.52 1.72 13.94
C PRO A 181 -21.01 3.11 13.52
N GLY A 182 -20.59 3.93 14.49
CA GLY A 182 -19.81 5.13 14.19
C GLY A 182 -18.53 4.77 13.42
N PRO A 183 -17.84 5.76 12.81
CA PRO A 183 -16.64 5.50 12.02
C PRO A 183 -15.62 4.76 12.89
N SER A 184 -15.42 3.47 12.61
CA SER A 184 -14.35 2.71 13.24
C SER A 184 -13.03 3.32 12.80
N PRO A 185 -12.06 3.47 13.72
CA PRO A 185 -10.71 3.82 13.31
C PRO A 185 -10.28 2.81 12.25
N SER A 186 -10.02 3.31 11.06
CA SER A 186 -9.56 2.46 9.97
C SER A 186 -8.12 2.07 10.31
N TYR A 187 -7.84 0.78 10.28
CA TYR A 187 -6.50 0.23 10.45
C TYR A 187 -6.34 -0.89 9.44
N PHE A 188 -5.12 -1.13 8.95
CA PHE A 188 -4.81 -2.36 8.23
C PHE A 188 -3.87 -3.21 9.08
N VAL A 189 -4.00 -4.52 8.92
CA VAL A 189 -3.14 -5.49 9.58
C VAL A 189 -2.21 -6.07 8.53
N GLN A 190 -0.92 -6.11 8.82
CA GLN A 190 0.08 -6.76 7.97
C GLN A 190 0.88 -7.75 8.82
N MET A 191 1.15 -8.93 8.27
CA MET A 191 2.04 -9.87 8.95
C MET A 191 3.49 -9.38 8.84
N SER A 192 4.18 -9.31 9.97
CA SER A 192 5.61 -9.05 10.03
C SER A 192 6.28 -10.21 10.73
N CYS A 193 7.37 -10.74 10.17
CA CYS A 193 8.13 -11.86 10.73
C CYS A 193 9.52 -11.41 11.14
N THR A 194 10.05 -12.00 12.21
CA THR A 194 11.35 -11.61 12.80
C THR A 194 12.55 -12.29 12.16
N ASP A 195 12.36 -13.40 11.46
CA ASP A 195 13.45 -14.21 10.94
C ASP A 195 13.70 -14.10 9.43
N ALA A 196 14.90 -14.54 9.13
CA ALA A 196 15.50 -14.86 7.86
C ALA A 196 14.57 -15.51 6.81
N ALA A 197 13.79 -16.51 7.19
CA ALA A 197 12.92 -17.23 6.24
C ALA A 197 11.51 -16.64 6.17
N CYS A 198 11.27 -15.51 6.85
CA CYS A 198 9.96 -14.89 7.00
C CYS A 198 8.92 -15.91 7.52
N SER A 199 9.31 -16.69 8.53
CA SER A 199 8.62 -17.89 9.02
C SER A 199 8.54 -18.02 10.54
N VAL A 200 9.29 -17.22 11.30
CA VAL A 200 9.41 -17.26 12.77
C VAL A 200 9.12 -15.88 13.35
N GLY A 201 8.40 -15.85 14.48
CA GLY A 201 7.95 -14.62 15.13
C GLY A 201 7.06 -13.77 14.22
N CYS A 202 6.23 -14.42 13.41
CA CYS A 202 5.28 -13.76 12.53
C CYS A 202 4.09 -13.25 13.34
N GLU A 203 3.94 -11.95 13.45
CA GLU A 203 2.85 -11.31 14.17
C GLU A 203 2.08 -10.36 13.25
N ASN A 204 0.78 -10.25 13.53
CA ASN A 204 -0.09 -9.28 12.89
C ASN A 204 0.20 -7.90 13.50
N VAL A 205 0.88 -7.06 12.74
CA VAL A 205 1.12 -5.66 13.12
C VAL A 205 -0.06 -4.83 12.62
N THR A 206 -0.68 -4.10 13.54
CA THR A 206 -1.79 -3.20 13.23
C THR A 206 -1.26 -1.82 12.96
N PHE A 207 -1.64 -1.27 11.83
CA PHE A 207 -1.20 0.02 11.35
C PHE A 207 -2.40 0.95 11.24
N PRO A 208 -2.38 2.13 11.91
CA PRO A 208 -3.47 3.07 11.80
C PRO A 208 -3.54 3.61 10.36
N THR A 209 -4.74 3.68 9.78
CA THR A 209 -4.99 4.56 8.63
C THR A 209 -5.54 5.86 9.16
N VAL A 210 -4.78 6.93 8.96
CA VAL A 210 -5.13 8.22 9.51
C VAL A 210 -6.05 8.92 8.51
N SER A 211 -7.35 8.72 8.65
CA SER A 211 -8.34 9.62 8.04
C SER A 211 -8.39 10.89 8.90
N VAL A 212 -7.54 11.86 8.60
CA VAL A 212 -7.71 13.21 9.15
C VAL A 212 -8.60 13.96 8.16
N SER A 213 -9.85 14.19 8.57
CA SER A 213 -10.76 15.15 7.95
C SER A 213 -10.27 16.57 8.14
#